data_AF-A0A830FUV8-F1
#
_entry.id   AF-A0A830FUV8-F1
#
_cell.length_a   1.000
_cell.length_b   1.000
_cell.length_c   1.000
_cell.angle_alpha   90.00
_cell.angle_beta   90.00
_cell.angle_gamma   90.00
#
_symmetry.space_group_name_H-M   'P 1'
#
loop_
_entity.id
_entity.type
_entity.pdbx_description
1 polymer ?
#
loop_
_entity_poly.entity_id
_entity_poly.type
_entity_poly.pdbx_seq_one_letter_code
_entity_poly.pdbx_strand_id
1 'polypeptide(L)'
;MAASPNAYRQADAQAIVPHAEQRLRARAHPPYDEDNLRAIWREATPVDYPPAENQTYARYHPGAGVVLLADYGFIRTVIDIQDRPQTTRDYVHNQVTQQ
;
A
#
# COMPACT_ATOMS: atom_id res chain seq x y z
N MET A 1 -1.65 16.88 25.32
CA MET A 1 -1.61 15.43 25.05
C MET A 1 -0.90 15.25 23.72
N ALA A 2 0.39 14.89 23.74
CA ALA A 2 1.20 14.75 22.53
C ALA A 2 0.93 13.38 21.89
N ALA A 3 0.35 13.36 20.70
CA ALA A 3 0.15 12.14 19.94
C ALA A 3 1.51 11.50 19.63
N SER A 4 1.69 10.25 20.06
CA SER A 4 2.92 9.49 19.83
C SER A 4 3.15 9.32 18.33
N PRO A 5 4.36 9.59 17.80
CA PRO A 5 4.66 9.45 16.37
C PRO A 5 4.53 8.01 15.84
N ASN A 6 4.36 7.03 16.74
CA ASN A 6 4.23 5.62 16.42
C ASN A 6 2.77 5.13 16.27
N ALA A 7 1.77 5.97 16.59
CA ALA A 7 0.35 5.57 16.55
C ALA A 7 -0.23 5.55 15.12
N TYR A 8 0.37 6.31 14.20
CA TYR A 8 -0.08 6.37 12.81
C TYR A 8 0.29 5.14 11.98
N ARG A 9 1.17 4.27 12.50
CA ARG A 9 1.57 3.00 11.86
C ARG A 9 0.42 1.97 11.83
N GLN A 10 -0.55 2.13 12.72
CA GLN A 10 -1.71 1.26 12.90
C GLN A 10 -3.04 1.92 12.54
N ALA A 11 -3.04 3.19 12.08
CA ALA A 11 -4.28 3.86 11.73
C ALA A 11 -4.90 3.18 10.51
N ASP A 12 -5.88 2.31 10.78
CA ASP A 12 -6.86 1.76 9.84
C ASP A 12 -7.19 2.82 8.79
N ALA A 13 -7.15 2.43 7.51
CA ALA A 13 -7.53 3.27 6.39
C ALA A 13 -8.99 3.76 6.54
N GLN A 14 -9.18 4.83 7.33
CA GLN A 14 -10.48 5.26 7.85
C GLN A 14 -11.40 5.71 6.72
N ALA A 15 -10.83 6.25 5.65
CA ALA A 15 -11.56 6.54 4.42
C ALA A 15 -10.72 6.22 3.19
N ILE A 16 -11.38 5.62 2.21
CA ILE A 16 -10.82 5.37 0.88
C ILE A 16 -11.27 6.52 0.00
N VAL A 17 -10.35 7.15 -0.73
CA VAL A 17 -10.73 8.16 -1.72
C VAL A 17 -11.26 7.47 -2.99
N PRO A 18 -12.31 7.98 -3.65
CA PRO A 18 -12.91 7.33 -4.83
C PRO A 18 -11.90 7.05 -5.96
N HIS A 19 -10.88 7.90 -6.07
CA HIS A 19 -9.81 7.74 -7.06
C HIS A 19 -8.90 6.53 -6.78
N ALA A 20 -8.76 6.11 -5.52
CA ALA A 20 -7.96 4.95 -5.15
C ALA A 20 -8.70 3.64 -5.46
N GLU A 21 -10.03 3.60 -5.29
CA GLU A 21 -10.89 2.47 -5.67
C GLU A 21 -10.83 2.23 -7.17
N GLN A 22 -11.01 3.30 -7.96
CA GLN A 22 -10.94 3.23 -9.41
C GLN A 22 -9.56 2.75 -9.91
N ARG A 23 -8.47 3.16 -9.25
CA ARG A 23 -7.11 2.70 -9.59
C ARG A 23 -6.84 1.26 -9.16
N LEU A 24 -7.37 0.82 -8.02
CA LEU A 24 -7.27 -0.57 -7.60
C LEU A 24 -7.98 -1.48 -8.62
N ARG A 25 -9.22 -1.15 -8.98
CA ARG A 25 -9.99 -1.91 -9.97
C ARG A 25 -9.28 -2.04 -11.31
N ALA A 26 -8.52 -1.03 -11.71
CA ALA A 26 -7.79 -1.03 -12.97
C ALA A 26 -6.43 -1.76 -12.91
N ARG A 27 -5.89 -2.07 -11.73
CA ARG A 27 -4.49 -2.50 -11.54
C ARG A 27 -4.30 -3.72 -10.66
N ALA A 28 -5.30 -4.09 -9.86
CA ALA A 28 -5.25 -5.27 -9.04
C ALA A 28 -5.49 -6.51 -9.90
N HIS A 29 -4.68 -7.54 -9.66
CA HIS A 29 -4.88 -8.83 -10.32
C HIS A 29 -6.10 -9.54 -9.70
N PRO A 30 -6.84 -10.37 -10.45
CA PRO A 30 -7.95 -11.15 -9.88
C PRO A 30 -7.47 -12.04 -8.72
N PRO A 31 -8.26 -12.23 -7.64
CA PRO A 31 -9.67 -11.83 -7.45
C PRO A 31 -9.88 -10.52 -6.66
N TYR A 32 -8.94 -9.57 -6.72
CA TYR A 32 -8.93 -8.40 -5.83
C TYR A 32 -9.64 -7.19 -6.46
N ASP A 33 -10.89 -6.93 -6.05
CA ASP A 33 -11.71 -5.77 -6.47
C ASP A 33 -11.79 -4.66 -5.41
N GLU A 34 -12.46 -3.54 -5.73
CA GLU A 34 -12.66 -2.36 -4.87
C GLU A 34 -13.17 -2.68 -3.45
N ASP A 35 -14.08 -3.66 -3.33
CA ASP A 35 -14.58 -4.19 -2.04
C ASP A 35 -13.48 -4.79 -1.14
N ASN A 36 -12.36 -5.21 -1.73
CA ASN A 36 -11.26 -5.86 -1.01
C ASN A 36 -10.15 -4.90 -0.56
N LEU A 37 -10.19 -3.60 -0.90
CA LEU A 37 -9.06 -2.69 -0.64
C LEU A 37 -8.65 -2.63 0.83
N ARG A 38 -9.63 -2.62 1.75
CA ARG A 38 -9.37 -2.62 3.20
C ARG A 38 -8.77 -3.95 3.67
N ALA A 39 -9.24 -5.07 3.13
CA ALA A 39 -8.70 -6.39 3.43
C ALA A 39 -7.24 -6.48 2.94
N ILE A 40 -7.00 -6.12 1.69
CA ILE A 40 -5.68 -6.04 1.07
C ILE A 40 -4.75 -5.14 1.90
N TRP A 41 -5.20 -3.97 2.35
CA TRP A 41 -4.38 -3.08 3.19
C TRP A 41 -4.00 -3.71 4.54
N ARG A 42 -4.92 -4.46 5.16
CA ARG A 42 -4.69 -5.15 6.43
C ARG A 42 -3.75 -6.34 6.27
N GLU A 43 -3.86 -7.07 5.16
CA GLU A 43 -3.01 -8.22 4.81
C GLU A 43 -1.65 -7.79 4.25
N ALA A 44 -1.54 -6.56 3.74
CA ALA A 44 -0.31 -6.05 3.13
C ALA A 44 0.78 -5.75 4.17
N THR A 45 2.00 -6.09 3.81
CA THR A 45 3.20 -5.91 4.63
C THR A 45 3.73 -4.48 4.49
N PRO A 46 4.03 -3.78 5.60
CA PRO A 46 4.67 -2.47 5.52
C PRO A 46 6.06 -2.59 4.89
N VAL A 47 6.30 -1.79 3.85
CA VAL A 47 7.57 -1.73 3.11
C VAL A 47 8.04 -0.29 3.01
N ASP A 48 9.34 -0.10 2.93
CA ASP A 48 9.94 1.14 2.49
C ASP A 48 9.79 1.25 0.97
N TYR A 49 9.24 2.38 0.50
CA TYR A 49 9.05 2.66 -0.92
C TYR A 49 9.70 4.00 -1.26
N PRO A 50 10.95 4.02 -1.76
CA PRO A 50 11.73 5.23 -1.98
C PRO A 50 11.08 6.30 -2.88
N PRO A 51 10.26 5.94 -3.89
CA PRO A 51 9.54 6.93 -4.69
C PRO A 51 8.38 7.61 -3.97
N ALA A 52 8.01 7.19 -2.76
CA ALA A 52 6.92 7.81 -2.01
C ALA A 52 7.39 9.14 -1.39
N GLU A 53 6.52 10.14 -1.41
CA GLU A 53 6.79 11.43 -0.76
C GLU A 53 6.88 11.26 0.77
N ASN A 54 7.63 12.17 1.43
CA ASN A 54 7.70 12.23 2.89
C ASN A 54 6.30 12.18 3.50
N GLN A 55 6.13 11.35 4.54
CA GLN A 55 4.87 11.09 5.27
C GLN A 55 3.90 10.09 4.63
N THR A 56 4.27 9.48 3.50
CA THR A 56 3.48 8.39 2.90
C THR A 56 3.89 7.03 3.47
N TYR A 57 2.92 6.23 3.90
CA TYR A 57 3.07 4.82 4.29
C TYR A 57 2.88 3.92 3.08
N ALA A 58 3.86 3.06 2.81
CA ALA A 58 3.75 2.05 1.77
C ALA A 58 3.52 0.66 2.38
N ARG A 59 2.59 -0.09 1.79
CA ARG A 59 2.39 -1.51 2.09
C ARG A 59 2.34 -2.32 0.81
N TYR A 60 2.98 -3.47 0.77
CA TYR A 60 2.99 -4.38 -0.37
C TYR A 60 2.12 -5.60 -0.08
N HIS A 61 1.23 -5.93 -1.02
CA HIS A 61 0.41 -7.14 -0.96
C HIS A 61 0.89 -8.16 -2.00
N PRO A 62 1.60 -9.23 -1.60
CA PRO A 62 2.19 -10.18 -2.55
C PRO A 62 1.12 -10.93 -3.36
N GLY A 63 -0.01 -11.27 -2.75
CA GLY A 63 -1.09 -11.99 -3.44
C GLY A 63 -1.76 -11.18 -4.55
N ALA A 64 -1.81 -9.84 -4.39
CA ALA A 64 -2.45 -8.94 -5.35
C ALA A 64 -1.43 -8.26 -6.28
N GLY A 65 -0.13 -8.39 -6.00
CA GLY A 65 0.93 -7.78 -6.79
C GLY A 65 1.02 -6.25 -6.67
N VAL A 66 0.42 -5.64 -5.64
CA VAL A 66 0.29 -4.18 -5.56
C VAL A 66 0.99 -3.57 -4.35
N VAL A 67 1.52 -2.36 -4.54
CA VAL A 67 1.95 -1.46 -3.47
C VAL A 67 0.85 -0.42 -3.24
N LEU A 68 0.37 -0.35 -2.02
CA LEU A 68 -0.60 0.63 -1.54
C LEU A 68 0.16 1.76 -0.87
N LEU A 69 -0.11 2.99 -1.30
CA LEU A 69 0.39 4.19 -0.67
C LEU A 69 -0.74 4.86 0.10
N ALA A 70 -0.54 5.08 1.39
CA ALA A 70 -1.46 5.78 2.26
C ALA A 70 -0.81 6.97 2.96
N ASP A 71 -1.58 7.99 3.29
CA ASP A 71 -1.12 9.17 4.00
C ASP A 71 -2.27 9.67 4.90
N TYR A 72 -1.94 10.16 6.11
CA TYR A 72 -2.89 10.56 7.15
C TYR A 72 -4.10 9.60 7.37
N GLY A 73 -3.92 8.30 7.18
CA GLY A 73 -5.00 7.30 7.33
C GLY A 73 -5.90 7.12 6.09
N PHE A 74 -5.49 7.62 4.93
CA PHE A 74 -6.20 7.47 3.65
C PHE A 74 -5.31 6.77 2.62
N ILE A 75 -5.81 5.72 1.97
CA ILE A 75 -5.11 5.10 0.84
C ILE A 75 -5.20 6.07 -0.35
N ARG A 76 -4.08 6.68 -0.73
CA ARG A 76 -4.02 7.69 -1.80
C ARG A 76 -3.98 7.05 -3.17
N THR A 77 -3.24 5.96 -3.33
CA THR A 77 -3.10 5.30 -4.64
C THR A 77 -2.65 3.85 -4.48
N VAL A 78 -2.95 3.08 -5.52
CA VAL A 78 -2.44 1.73 -5.72
C VAL A 78 -1.52 1.71 -6.93
N ILE A 79 -0.41 1.01 -6.77
CA ILE A 79 0.65 0.87 -7.77
C ILE A 79 0.81 -0.62 -8.03
N ASP A 80 0.70 -1.04 -9.28
CA ASP A 80 1.13 -2.38 -9.66
C ASP A 80 2.66 -2.44 -9.58
N ILE A 81 3.20 -3.40 -8.83
CA ILE A 81 4.65 -3.59 -8.73
C ILE A 81 5.24 -4.01 -10.08
N GLN A 82 4.45 -4.68 -10.93
CA GLN A 82 4.81 -5.10 -12.27
C GLN A 82 4.93 -3.93 -13.27
N ASP A 83 4.46 -2.73 -12.92
CA ASP A 83 4.69 -1.51 -13.70
C ASP A 83 6.01 -0.81 -13.30
N ARG A 84 6.67 -1.26 -12.23
CA ARG A 84 7.87 -0.60 -11.68
C ARG A 84 9.16 -1.21 -12.19
N PRO A 85 10.28 -0.45 -12.18
CA PRO A 85 11.60 -0.98 -12.54
C PRO A 85 11.96 -2.19 -11.68
N GLN A 86 12.69 -3.15 -12.27
CA GLN A 86 13.05 -4.40 -11.59
C GLN A 86 13.77 -4.16 -10.25
N THR A 87 14.68 -3.18 -10.18
CA THR A 87 15.34 -2.75 -8.94
C THR A 87 14.37 -2.35 -7.83
N THR A 88 13.25 -1.68 -8.17
CA THR A 88 12.21 -1.34 -7.19
C THR A 88 11.43 -2.58 -6.75
N ARG A 89 11.16 -3.52 -7.68
CA ARG A 89 10.50 -4.79 -7.36
C ARG A 89 11.34 -5.58 -6.38
N ASP A 90 12.61 -5.82 -6.73
CA ASP A 90 13.54 -6.61 -5.91
C ASP A 90 13.70 -5.98 -4.52
N TYR A 91 13.79 -4.65 -4.44
CA TYR A 91 13.87 -3.94 -3.16
C TYR A 91 12.63 -4.19 -2.28
N VAL A 92 11.43 -4.10 -2.85
CA VAL A 92 10.18 -4.36 -2.11
C VAL A 92 10.04 -5.85 -1.75
N HIS A 93 10.34 -6.76 -2.66
CA HIS A 93 10.28 -8.20 -2.44
C HIS A 93 11.27 -8.67 -1.38
N ASN A 94 12.49 -8.14 -1.39
CA ASN A 94 13.51 -8.48 -0.38
C ASN A 94 13.06 -8.09 1.02
N GLN A 95 12.38 -6.95 1.18
CA GLN A 95 11.87 -6.53 2.49
C GLN A 95 10.81 -7.46 3.05
N VAL A 96 9.91 -7.98 2.21
CA VAL A 96 8.86 -8.91 2.67
C VAL A 96 9.41 -10.30 2.95
N THR A 97 10.44 -10.72 2.24
CA THR A 97 11.09 -12.04 2.44
C THR A 97 11.98 -12.08 3.69
N GLN A 98 12.42 -10.92 4.19
CA GLN A 98 13.34 -10.81 5.33
C GLN A 98 12.62 -10.54 6.68
N GLN A 99 11.28 -10.54 6.71
CA GLN A 99 10.47 -10.40 7.94
C GLN A 99 9.98 -11.76 8.45
#